data_AF-A0A3C0SZZ4-F1
#
_entry.id   AF-A0A3C0SZZ4-F1
#
_cell.length_a   1.000
_cell.length_b   1.000
_cell.length_c   1.000
_cell.angle_alpha   90.00
_cell.angle_beta   90.00
_cell.angle_gamma   90.00
#
_symmetry.space_group_name_H-M   'P 1'
#
loop_
_entity.id
_entity.type
_entity.pdbx_description
1 polymer ?
#
loop_
_entity_poly.entity_id
_entity_poly.type
_entity_poly.pdbx_seq_one_letter_code
_entity_poly.pdbx_strand_id
1 'polypeptide(L)'
;KIKAAASNIGIVAELNGSARGVSIDQDYFESFGFKSRFLNDTPGDVVHAIVPEGASLDLCRSELEKAHAADSAFIIGYVPDNDGDRGNIVYINEQTGCAEILQAQEVFALSVKSELEFMKHSKHGAKLAVAVNGPTSMRIERIAETYGAEVFRAEVGEANIVNLATEKRLEGFDIRILGEGSNGGNITHPATVRDPLNTIFALVKLQVYGGYSSLTEAVEALPAFTTTSAFEPEAKMQIGSISHAELKANYEKIFPASFDKRRDELKSEYGITGWYEVNYEGTLAREGVGPYYRSGRQTGGLKIMLTGASKDIAFLWMRGSGTEPVFRVMADIEGNDREAMRTLLDWQRALVAMAAGI
;
A
#
# COMPACT_ATOMS: atom_id res chain seq x y z
N LYS A 1 7.13 25.77 9.58
CA LYS A 1 8.06 24.62 9.41
C LYS A 1 7.86 23.96 8.05
N ILE A 2 6.67 23.39 7.76
CA ILE A 2 6.37 22.77 6.44
C ILE A 2 6.70 23.69 5.26
N LYS A 3 6.17 24.92 5.22
CA LYS A 3 6.45 25.89 4.14
C LYS A 3 7.95 26.19 3.94
N ALA A 4 8.75 26.19 5.02
CA ALA A 4 10.18 26.42 4.94
C ALA A 4 10.97 25.19 4.45
N ALA A 5 10.46 23.98 4.72
CA ALA A 5 11.02 22.76 4.13
C ALA A 5 10.64 22.66 2.65
N ALA A 6 9.36 22.89 2.33
CA ALA A 6 8.83 22.90 0.97
C ALA A 6 9.59 23.85 0.03
N SER A 7 10.02 25.03 0.51
CA SER A 7 10.77 25.99 -0.30
C SER A 7 12.15 25.50 -0.78
N ASN A 8 12.67 24.42 -0.21
CA ASN A 8 13.93 23.80 -0.60
C ASN A 8 13.72 22.53 -1.43
N ILE A 9 12.47 22.19 -1.77
CA ILE A 9 12.11 20.98 -2.49
C ILE A 9 11.61 21.36 -3.88
N GLY A 10 12.17 20.69 -4.88
CA GLY A 10 11.71 20.68 -6.25
C GLY A 10 10.95 19.40 -6.57
N ILE A 11 9.85 19.56 -7.31
CA ILE A 11 8.95 18.48 -7.71
C ILE A 11 8.87 18.41 -9.23
N VAL A 12 9.02 17.21 -9.79
CA VAL A 12 8.60 16.91 -11.17
C VAL A 12 7.22 16.27 -11.12
N ALA A 13 6.24 16.95 -11.72
CA ALA A 13 4.86 16.50 -11.83
C ALA A 13 4.62 16.03 -13.26
N GLU A 14 4.78 14.73 -13.51
CA GLU A 14 4.48 14.12 -14.80
C GLU A 14 3.05 13.61 -14.74
N LEU A 15 2.12 14.33 -15.36
CA LEU A 15 0.68 14.16 -15.12
C LEU A 15 0.00 13.17 -16.08
N ASN A 16 0.71 12.66 -17.09
CA ASN A 16 0.23 11.70 -18.07
C ASN A 16 -1.16 12.02 -18.68
N GLY A 17 -1.45 13.30 -18.91
CA GLY A 17 -2.73 13.77 -19.43
C GLY A 17 -3.92 13.52 -18.50
N SER A 18 -3.68 13.32 -17.20
CA SER A 18 -4.73 13.09 -16.21
C SER A 18 -5.57 14.34 -15.92
N ALA A 19 -6.68 14.14 -15.22
CA ALA A 19 -7.54 15.22 -14.72
C ALA A 19 -6.79 16.22 -13.81
N ARG A 20 -5.63 15.84 -13.26
CA ARG A 20 -4.80 16.72 -12.44
C ARG A 20 -4.19 17.90 -13.20
N GLY A 21 -4.10 17.83 -14.52
CA GLY A 21 -3.61 18.93 -15.35
C GLY A 21 -4.38 20.25 -15.20
N VAL A 22 -5.63 20.17 -14.72
CA VAL A 22 -6.51 21.32 -14.46
C VAL A 22 -6.95 21.42 -13.00
N SER A 23 -6.17 20.80 -12.10
CA SER A 23 -6.44 20.78 -10.67
C SER A 23 -5.64 21.85 -9.92
N ILE A 24 -5.76 21.87 -8.59
CA ILE A 24 -5.08 22.85 -7.73
C ILE A 24 -3.58 22.59 -7.57
N ASP A 25 -3.04 21.47 -8.07
CA ASP A 25 -1.69 20.99 -7.78
C ASP A 25 -0.61 22.06 -7.97
N GLN A 26 -0.61 22.77 -9.10
CA GLN A 26 0.38 23.82 -9.37
C GLN A 26 0.25 24.99 -8.41
N ASP A 27 -0.93 25.60 -8.33
CA ASP A 27 -1.20 26.73 -7.42
C ASP A 27 -0.89 26.37 -5.96
N TYR A 28 -1.21 25.13 -5.57
CA TYR A 28 -0.98 24.65 -4.23
C TYR A 28 0.52 24.48 -3.94
N PHE A 29 1.29 23.88 -4.84
CA PHE A 29 2.74 23.80 -4.70
C PHE A 29 3.41 25.19 -4.64
N GLU A 30 3.03 26.10 -5.53
CA GLU A 30 3.55 27.47 -5.54
C GLU A 30 3.21 28.21 -4.23
N SER A 31 2.01 28.01 -3.68
CA SER A 31 1.59 28.64 -2.41
C SER A 31 2.46 28.21 -1.20
N PHE A 32 3.03 27.00 -1.26
CA PHE A 32 3.97 26.46 -0.27
C PHE A 32 5.44 26.73 -0.62
N GLY A 33 5.72 27.32 -1.79
CA GLY A 33 7.05 27.71 -2.22
C GLY A 33 7.86 26.60 -2.87
N PHE A 34 7.25 25.46 -3.22
CA PHE A 34 7.95 24.42 -3.98
C PHE A 34 8.45 24.97 -5.31
N LYS A 35 9.60 24.46 -5.76
CA LYS A 35 9.93 24.52 -7.18
C LYS A 35 9.16 23.39 -7.87
N SER A 36 8.55 23.63 -9.01
CA SER A 36 7.79 22.58 -9.71
C SER A 36 8.03 22.64 -11.21
N ARG A 37 8.05 21.46 -11.84
CA ARG A 37 8.02 21.29 -13.30
C ARG A 37 6.87 20.37 -13.64
N PHE A 38 5.89 20.89 -14.37
CA PHE A 38 4.74 20.13 -14.84
C PHE A 38 5.00 19.62 -16.26
N LEU A 39 4.67 18.36 -16.51
CA LEU A 39 4.86 17.66 -17.76
C LEU A 39 3.57 16.90 -18.08
N ASN A 40 3.24 16.81 -19.37
CA ASN A 40 2.05 16.10 -19.85
C ASN A 40 0.78 16.52 -19.07
N ASP A 41 0.62 17.82 -18.84
CA ASP A 41 -0.41 18.44 -17.99
C ASP A 41 -1.66 18.84 -18.77
N THR A 42 -1.80 18.42 -20.03
CA THR A 42 -3.00 18.64 -20.83
C THR A 42 -3.95 17.45 -20.68
N PRO A 43 -5.13 17.59 -20.03
CA PRO A 43 -6.03 16.47 -19.83
C PRO A 43 -6.47 15.82 -21.14
N GLY A 44 -6.44 14.49 -21.20
CA GLY A 44 -6.76 13.69 -22.38
C GLY A 44 -5.55 13.33 -23.24
N ASP A 45 -4.42 14.03 -23.10
CA ASP A 45 -3.18 13.72 -23.83
C ASP A 45 -2.35 12.67 -23.08
N VAL A 46 -2.89 11.45 -23.00
CA VAL A 46 -2.27 10.31 -22.31
C VAL A 46 -1.06 9.81 -23.11
N VAL A 47 0.13 9.82 -22.50
CA VAL A 47 1.42 9.51 -23.17
C VAL A 47 1.99 8.13 -22.82
N HIS A 48 1.54 7.52 -21.73
CA HIS A 48 1.83 6.13 -21.37
C HIS A 48 0.66 5.48 -20.61
N ALA A 49 0.81 4.23 -20.17
CA ALA A 49 -0.25 3.51 -19.46
C ALA A 49 -0.73 4.30 -18.22
N ILE A 50 -2.05 4.29 -17.99
CA ILE A 50 -2.70 5.10 -16.94
C ILE A 50 -2.40 4.64 -15.51
N VAL A 51 -1.86 3.43 -15.34
CA VAL A 51 -1.52 2.91 -14.02
C VAL A 51 -0.15 3.47 -13.63
N PRO A 52 -0.02 4.19 -12.50
CA PRO A 52 1.23 4.80 -12.06
C PRO A 52 2.17 3.78 -11.41
N GLU A 53 2.47 2.69 -12.10
CA GLU A 53 3.40 1.64 -11.65
C GLU A 53 4.32 1.17 -12.78
N GLY A 54 5.47 0.60 -12.40
CA GLY A 54 6.42 0.03 -13.35
C GLY A 54 6.89 1.04 -14.40
N ALA A 55 6.83 0.64 -15.67
CA ALA A 55 7.33 1.41 -16.81
C ALA A 55 6.63 2.78 -16.99
N SER A 56 5.42 2.96 -16.45
CA SER A 56 4.74 4.27 -16.47
C SER A 56 5.51 5.35 -15.69
N LEU A 57 6.43 4.96 -14.80
CA LEU A 57 7.20 5.91 -13.99
C LEU A 57 8.56 6.27 -14.62
N ASP A 58 8.95 5.62 -15.72
CA ASP A 58 10.27 5.79 -16.33
C ASP A 58 10.49 7.19 -16.90
N LEU A 59 9.43 7.81 -17.46
CA LEU A 59 9.50 9.18 -17.95
C LEU A 59 9.74 10.15 -16.78
N CYS A 60 8.90 10.08 -15.74
CA CYS A 60 9.06 10.89 -14.54
C CYS A 60 10.44 10.70 -13.89
N ARG A 61 10.95 9.46 -13.85
CA ARG A 61 12.28 9.14 -13.35
C ARG A 61 13.38 9.84 -14.13
N SER A 62 13.35 9.73 -15.46
CA SER A 62 14.31 10.36 -16.35
C SER A 62 14.27 11.90 -16.26
N GLU A 63 13.07 12.47 -16.16
CA GLU A 63 12.89 13.93 -16.05
C GLU A 63 13.27 14.46 -14.66
N LEU A 64 13.07 13.68 -13.61
CA LEU A 64 13.55 14.00 -12.27
C LEU A 64 15.08 14.04 -12.22
N GLU A 65 15.77 13.08 -12.82
CA GLU A 65 17.25 13.08 -12.90
C GLU A 65 17.78 14.31 -13.64
N LYS A 66 17.18 14.65 -14.79
CA LYS A 66 17.52 15.87 -15.54
C LYS A 66 17.29 17.13 -14.72
N ALA A 67 16.17 17.19 -13.98
CA ALA A 67 15.85 18.32 -13.14
C ALA A 67 16.83 18.45 -11.97
N HIS A 68 17.15 17.34 -11.29
CA HIS A 68 18.09 17.27 -10.19
C HIS A 68 19.50 17.69 -10.60
N ALA A 69 19.97 17.24 -11.78
CA ALA A 69 21.28 17.63 -12.31
C ALA A 69 21.39 19.13 -12.59
N ALA A 70 20.28 19.78 -12.96
CA ALA A 70 20.24 21.23 -13.16
C ALA A 70 20.06 22.03 -11.86
N ASP A 71 19.33 21.46 -10.89
CA ASP A 71 19.05 22.06 -9.59
C ASP A 71 18.78 20.95 -8.57
N SER A 72 19.72 20.75 -7.64
CA SER A 72 19.68 19.65 -6.68
C SER A 72 18.50 19.72 -5.70
N ALA A 73 17.73 20.82 -5.69
CA ALA A 73 16.47 20.89 -4.97
C ALA A 73 15.44 19.90 -5.51
N PHE A 74 15.46 19.54 -6.80
CA PHE A 74 14.51 18.59 -7.38
C PHE A 74 14.78 17.17 -6.90
N ILE A 75 13.96 16.67 -5.97
CA ILE A 75 14.19 15.39 -5.30
C ILE A 75 12.96 14.46 -5.30
N ILE A 76 11.81 14.96 -5.74
CA ILE A 76 10.55 14.20 -5.81
C ILE A 76 10.00 14.29 -7.23
N GLY A 77 9.60 13.15 -7.77
CA GLY A 77 8.72 13.01 -8.92
C GLY A 77 7.40 12.40 -8.49
N TYR A 78 6.28 12.81 -9.06
CA TYR A 78 5.02 12.09 -8.90
C TYR A 78 4.29 11.92 -10.21
N VAL A 79 3.61 10.78 -10.32
CA VAL A 79 2.79 10.41 -11.48
C VAL A 79 1.41 9.99 -10.97
N PRO A 80 0.33 10.69 -11.32
CA PRO A 80 -1.04 10.32 -10.97
C PRO A 80 -1.61 9.28 -11.95
N ASP A 81 -2.70 8.61 -11.55
CA ASP A 81 -3.58 7.94 -12.52
C ASP A 81 -4.54 8.94 -13.18
N ASN A 82 -5.39 8.43 -14.09
CA ASN A 82 -6.12 9.27 -15.03
C ASN A 82 -7.17 10.20 -14.37
N ASP A 83 -7.92 9.71 -13.39
CA ASP A 83 -8.85 10.52 -12.59
C ASP A 83 -8.15 11.20 -11.40
N GLY A 84 -6.92 10.79 -11.08
CA GLY A 84 -6.09 11.42 -10.08
C GLY A 84 -6.41 10.99 -8.65
N ASP A 85 -7.13 9.90 -8.43
CA ASP A 85 -7.31 9.40 -7.06
C ASP A 85 -6.06 8.66 -6.56
N ARG A 86 -5.24 8.12 -7.47
CA ARG A 86 -3.95 7.48 -7.17
C ARG A 86 -2.79 8.23 -7.76
N GLY A 87 -1.63 7.90 -7.24
CA GLY A 87 -0.36 8.35 -7.76
C GLY A 87 0.77 7.67 -7.02
N ASN A 88 1.90 7.56 -7.71
CA ASN A 88 3.10 6.96 -7.17
C ASN A 88 4.26 7.96 -7.22
N ILE A 89 5.29 7.66 -6.43
CA ILE A 89 6.40 8.58 -6.17
C ILE A 89 7.69 8.01 -6.73
N VAL A 90 8.44 8.89 -7.36
CA VAL A 90 9.86 8.71 -7.69
C VAL A 90 10.66 9.66 -6.80
N TYR A 91 11.81 9.25 -6.29
CA TYR A 91 12.65 10.12 -5.47
C TYR A 91 14.12 10.00 -5.88
N ILE A 92 14.90 11.04 -5.60
CA ILE A 92 16.35 10.96 -5.74
C ILE A 92 16.94 10.22 -4.54
N ASN A 93 17.57 9.09 -4.80
CA ASN A 93 18.38 8.40 -3.81
C ASN A 93 19.72 9.15 -3.69
N GLU A 94 19.97 9.74 -2.54
CA GLU A 94 21.15 10.59 -2.30
C GLU A 94 22.46 9.79 -2.27
N GLN A 95 22.41 8.50 -1.95
CA GLN A 95 23.60 7.65 -1.93
C GLN A 95 24.06 7.29 -3.34
N THR A 96 23.11 7.08 -4.26
CA THR A 96 23.41 6.73 -5.66
C THR A 96 23.44 7.94 -6.59
N GLY A 97 22.76 9.03 -6.22
CA GLY A 97 22.54 10.21 -7.04
C GLY A 97 21.51 10.00 -8.16
N CYS A 98 20.82 8.85 -8.19
CA CYS A 98 19.89 8.47 -9.24
C CYS A 98 18.44 8.49 -8.73
N ALA A 99 17.49 8.57 -9.66
CA ALA A 99 16.08 8.50 -9.32
C ALA A 99 15.61 7.04 -9.17
N GLU A 100 14.92 6.75 -8.06
CA GLU A 100 14.39 5.44 -7.71
C GLU A 100 12.86 5.49 -7.54
N ILE A 101 12.19 4.40 -7.91
CA ILE A 101 10.73 4.27 -7.83
C ILE A 101 10.37 3.65 -6.49
N LEU A 102 9.49 4.31 -5.73
CA LEU A 102 8.88 3.71 -4.56
C LEU A 102 7.81 2.69 -4.96
N GLN A 103 7.79 1.56 -4.27
CA GLN A 103 6.69 0.62 -4.39
C GLN A 103 5.44 1.18 -3.70
N ALA A 104 4.26 0.83 -4.20
CA ALA A 104 2.97 1.31 -3.68
C ALA A 104 2.84 1.16 -2.15
N GLN A 105 3.25 0.00 -1.61
CA GLN A 105 3.23 -0.27 -0.17
C GLN A 105 4.24 0.60 0.62
N GLU A 106 5.35 1.02 0.01
CA GLU A 106 6.34 1.94 0.60
C GLU A 106 5.80 3.37 0.66
N VAL A 107 5.20 3.83 -0.42
CA VAL A 107 4.55 5.15 -0.47
C VAL A 107 3.51 5.32 0.63
N PHE A 108 2.64 4.31 0.79
CA PHE A 108 1.64 4.35 1.84
C PHE A 108 2.27 4.21 3.24
N ALA A 109 3.28 3.37 3.41
CA ALA A 109 3.98 3.21 4.69
C ALA A 109 4.68 4.50 5.16
N LEU A 110 5.34 5.22 4.25
CA LEU A 110 5.90 6.55 4.55
C LEU A 110 4.81 7.53 4.96
N SER A 111 3.67 7.50 4.27
CA SER A 111 2.52 8.35 4.61
C SER A 111 1.99 8.03 6.02
N VAL A 112 1.82 6.75 6.36
CA VAL A 112 1.41 6.32 7.71
C VAL A 112 2.40 6.78 8.76
N LYS A 113 3.69 6.54 8.54
CA LYS A 113 4.74 6.96 9.47
C LYS A 113 4.74 8.48 9.68
N SER A 114 4.60 9.24 8.60
CA SER A 114 4.51 10.70 8.63
C SER A 114 3.39 11.19 9.52
N GLU A 115 2.18 10.65 9.31
CA GLU A 115 0.99 11.11 10.01
C GLU A 115 1.03 10.68 11.48
N LEU A 116 1.49 9.48 11.80
CA LEU A 116 1.66 9.04 13.19
C LEU A 116 2.70 9.89 13.94
N GLU A 117 3.82 10.23 13.28
CA GLU A 117 4.84 11.11 13.85
C GLU A 117 4.29 12.52 14.09
N PHE A 118 3.54 13.06 13.13
CA PHE A 118 2.87 14.36 13.26
C PHE A 118 1.87 14.36 14.42
N MET A 119 1.09 13.29 14.59
CA MET A 119 0.10 13.15 15.67
C MET A 119 0.79 13.11 17.04
N LYS A 120 1.89 12.36 17.15
CA LYS A 120 2.71 12.31 18.37
C LYS A 120 3.26 13.68 18.75
N HIS A 121 3.79 14.43 17.77
CA HIS A 121 4.28 15.79 17.98
C HIS A 121 3.17 16.79 18.36
N SER A 122 1.98 16.62 17.79
CA SER A 122 0.83 17.51 17.99
C SER A 122 0.06 17.20 19.27
N LYS A 123 0.54 16.28 20.12
CA LYS A 123 -0.08 15.85 21.39
C LYS A 123 -1.53 15.38 21.22
N HIS A 124 -1.81 14.72 20.09
CA HIS A 124 -3.11 14.11 19.82
C HIS A 124 -3.42 12.93 20.76
N GLY A 125 -4.67 12.49 20.76
CA GLY A 125 -5.30 11.70 21.84
C GLY A 125 -4.69 10.33 22.14
N ALA A 126 -5.18 9.70 23.21
CA ALA A 126 -4.57 8.52 23.84
C ALA A 126 -4.72 7.19 23.06
N LYS A 127 -5.50 7.14 21.96
CA LYS A 127 -5.78 5.92 21.19
C LYS A 127 -5.54 6.15 19.70
N LEU A 128 -4.27 6.24 19.30
CA LEU A 128 -3.90 6.37 17.89
C LEU A 128 -4.31 5.10 17.12
N ALA A 129 -4.79 5.26 15.90
CA ALA A 129 -5.02 4.13 15.02
C ALA A 129 -4.91 4.48 13.53
N VAL A 130 -4.79 3.45 12.71
CA VAL A 130 -4.75 3.51 11.24
C VAL A 130 -5.81 2.56 10.70
N ALA A 131 -6.52 2.95 9.64
CA ALA A 131 -7.46 2.05 8.96
C ALA A 131 -6.95 1.72 7.55
N VAL A 132 -6.84 0.43 7.22
CA VAL A 132 -6.30 -0.03 5.93
C VAL A 132 -7.16 -1.12 5.29
N ASN A 133 -6.92 -1.46 4.03
CA ASN A 133 -7.54 -2.64 3.42
C ASN A 133 -6.80 -3.95 3.77
N GLY A 134 -7.47 -5.07 3.50
CA GLY A 134 -6.91 -6.42 3.64
C GLY A 134 -5.50 -6.60 3.06
N PRO A 135 -5.22 -6.32 1.77
CA PRO A 135 -3.91 -6.55 1.14
C PRO A 135 -2.83 -5.50 1.47
N THR A 136 -3.07 -4.52 2.34
CA THR A 136 -2.00 -3.63 2.80
C THR A 136 -0.95 -4.42 3.58
N SER A 137 0.34 -4.24 3.27
CA SER A 137 1.46 -4.96 3.88
C SER A 137 1.46 -4.87 5.40
N MET A 138 1.98 -5.91 6.08
CA MET A 138 2.15 -5.91 7.53
C MET A 138 3.23 -4.95 8.03
N ARG A 139 3.91 -4.27 7.10
CA ARG A 139 4.76 -3.11 7.41
C ARG A 139 4.01 -2.06 8.23
N ILE A 140 2.70 -1.90 8.01
CA ILE A 140 1.89 -0.94 8.75
C ILE A 140 1.77 -1.29 10.23
N GLU A 141 1.60 -2.57 10.57
CA GLU A 141 1.62 -3.05 11.95
C GLU A 141 2.96 -2.73 12.63
N ARG A 142 4.09 -3.01 11.98
CA ARG A 142 5.41 -2.67 12.52
C ARG A 142 5.60 -1.18 12.75
N ILE A 143 5.11 -0.34 11.85
CA ILE A 143 5.14 1.11 12.03
C ILE A 143 4.25 1.49 13.22
N ALA A 144 2.99 1.04 13.23
CA ALA A 144 2.00 1.38 14.25
C ALA A 144 2.44 0.98 15.67
N GLU A 145 3.07 -0.19 15.83
CA GLU A 145 3.65 -0.67 17.09
C GLU A 145 4.61 0.37 17.72
N THR A 146 5.46 1.04 16.91
CA THR A 146 6.41 2.05 17.41
C THR A 146 5.74 3.33 17.96
N TYR A 147 4.48 3.57 17.58
CA TYR A 147 3.67 4.71 18.05
C TYR A 147 2.60 4.29 19.06
N GLY A 148 2.51 3.00 19.41
CA GLY A 148 1.42 2.47 20.22
C GLY A 148 0.04 2.63 19.56
N ALA A 149 0.01 2.61 18.21
CA ALA A 149 -1.22 2.75 17.43
C ALA A 149 -1.83 1.39 17.08
N GLU A 150 -3.15 1.32 16.99
CA GLU A 150 -3.87 0.13 16.52
C GLU A 150 -4.05 0.16 15.00
N VAL A 151 -4.11 -1.01 14.35
CA VAL A 151 -4.38 -1.15 12.92
C VAL A 151 -5.69 -1.87 12.72
N PHE A 152 -6.63 -1.21 12.05
CA PHE A 152 -7.92 -1.80 11.68
C PHE A 152 -7.96 -2.11 10.19
N ARG A 153 -8.55 -3.24 9.82
CA ARG A 153 -8.56 -3.73 8.43
C ARG A 153 -9.98 -3.91 7.91
N ALA A 154 -10.26 -3.34 6.74
CA ALA A 154 -11.52 -3.50 6.01
C ALA A 154 -11.33 -4.33 4.73
N GLU A 155 -12.43 -4.71 4.10
CA GLU A 155 -12.42 -5.20 2.72
C GLU A 155 -11.88 -4.11 1.77
N VAL A 156 -11.16 -4.53 0.71
CA VAL A 156 -10.72 -3.67 -0.39
C VAL A 156 -11.87 -2.81 -0.91
N GLY A 157 -11.61 -1.51 -1.06
CA GLY A 157 -12.59 -0.50 -1.41
C GLY A 157 -12.48 0.73 -0.50
N GLU A 158 -12.23 1.89 -1.11
CA GLU A 158 -12.05 3.17 -0.42
C GLU A 158 -13.18 3.47 0.58
N ALA A 159 -14.44 3.29 0.16
CA ALA A 159 -15.60 3.53 1.00
C ALA A 159 -15.62 2.67 2.27
N ASN A 160 -15.18 1.40 2.19
CA ASN A 160 -15.13 0.52 3.36
C ASN A 160 -14.12 1.03 4.40
N ILE A 161 -12.98 1.55 3.94
CA ILE A 161 -11.91 2.04 4.81
C ILE A 161 -12.32 3.37 5.45
N VAL A 162 -12.97 4.26 4.70
CA VAL A 162 -13.54 5.51 5.22
C VAL A 162 -14.63 5.24 6.26
N ASN A 163 -15.51 4.28 6.00
CA ASN A 163 -16.55 3.87 6.94
C ASN A 163 -15.95 3.25 8.21
N LEU A 164 -15.01 2.32 8.08
CA LEU A 164 -14.30 1.71 9.21
C LEU A 164 -13.60 2.77 10.07
N ALA A 165 -12.90 3.72 9.45
CA ALA A 165 -12.26 4.81 10.18
C ALA A 165 -13.29 5.69 10.91
N THR A 166 -14.46 5.91 10.31
CA THR A 166 -15.56 6.66 10.94
C THR A 166 -16.12 5.91 12.14
N GLU A 167 -16.40 4.61 12.00
CA GLU A 167 -16.85 3.73 13.09
C GLU A 167 -15.85 3.74 14.25
N LYS A 168 -14.56 3.56 13.98
CA LYS A 168 -13.51 3.56 15.01
C LYS A 168 -13.28 4.91 15.66
N ARG A 169 -13.46 6.03 14.93
CA ARG A 169 -13.48 7.36 15.57
C ARG A 169 -14.64 7.51 16.55
N LEU A 170 -15.82 6.96 16.25
CA LEU A 170 -16.95 6.93 17.19
C LEU A 170 -16.68 6.05 18.42
N GLU A 171 -15.86 5.00 18.28
CA GLU A 171 -15.36 4.18 19.41
C GLU A 171 -14.25 4.87 20.23
N GLY A 172 -13.82 6.07 19.83
CA GLY A 172 -12.84 6.89 20.55
C GLY A 172 -11.40 6.77 20.07
N PHE A 173 -11.16 6.18 18.90
CA PHE A 173 -9.84 6.18 18.26
C PHE A 173 -9.56 7.50 17.53
N ASP A 174 -8.31 7.94 17.56
CA ASP A 174 -7.83 9.08 16.79
C ASP A 174 -7.15 8.57 15.51
N ILE A 175 -7.95 8.48 14.43
CA ILE A 175 -7.52 8.00 13.13
C ILE A 175 -7.32 9.19 12.20
N ARG A 176 -6.07 9.55 11.94
CA ARG A 176 -5.73 10.61 10.97
C ARG A 176 -5.49 10.07 9.57
N ILE A 177 -4.85 8.92 9.47
CA ILE A 177 -4.40 8.30 8.22
C ILE A 177 -5.14 6.99 7.99
N LEU A 178 -5.60 6.81 6.75
CA LEU A 178 -6.31 5.63 6.29
C LEU A 178 -6.03 5.43 4.79
N GLY A 179 -6.23 4.23 4.26
CA GLY A 179 -6.05 4.01 2.82
C GLY A 179 -5.73 2.57 2.39
N GLU A 180 -5.22 2.44 1.17
CA GLU A 180 -4.95 1.17 0.50
C GLU A 180 -3.47 1.07 0.12
N GLY A 181 -2.64 0.49 0.99
CA GLY A 181 -1.22 0.32 0.71
C GLY A 181 -0.93 -0.52 -0.54
N SER A 182 -1.84 -1.43 -0.89
CA SER A 182 -1.77 -2.25 -2.11
C SER A 182 -1.76 -1.46 -3.42
N ASN A 183 -2.12 -0.17 -3.39
CA ASN A 183 -2.08 0.73 -4.55
C ASN A 183 -1.48 2.11 -4.20
N GLY A 184 -0.84 2.26 -3.04
CA GLY A 184 -0.25 3.52 -2.59
C GLY A 184 -1.26 4.59 -2.20
N GLY A 185 -2.55 4.26 -2.17
CA GLY A 185 -3.64 5.19 -1.93
C GLY A 185 -3.65 5.72 -0.50
N ASN A 186 -3.34 7.01 -0.35
CA ASN A 186 -3.34 7.73 0.91
C ASN A 186 -4.59 8.62 1.04
N ILE A 187 -5.27 8.50 2.17
CA ILE A 187 -6.33 9.42 2.60
C ILE A 187 -5.91 10.01 3.95
N THR A 188 -5.76 11.33 4.03
CA THR A 188 -5.52 12.02 5.30
C THR A 188 -6.79 12.77 5.72
N HIS A 189 -7.35 12.43 6.88
CA HIS A 189 -8.53 13.09 7.43
C HIS A 189 -8.33 14.62 7.54
N PRO A 190 -9.29 15.46 7.11
CA PRO A 190 -10.70 15.16 6.83
C PRO A 190 -11.05 14.71 5.41
N ALA A 191 -10.07 14.45 4.54
CA ALA A 191 -10.36 13.90 3.21
C ALA A 191 -11.06 12.53 3.33
N THR A 192 -11.90 12.23 2.34
CA THR A 192 -12.65 10.97 2.22
C THR A 192 -12.35 10.23 0.92
N VAL A 193 -11.40 10.74 0.14
CA VAL A 193 -10.93 10.18 -1.12
C VAL A 193 -9.42 10.15 -1.12
N ARG A 194 -8.83 9.20 -1.84
CA ARG A 194 -7.38 9.17 -2.03
C ARG A 194 -6.91 10.39 -2.80
N ASP A 195 -5.75 10.91 -2.41
CA ASP A 195 -5.19 12.10 -3.03
C ASP A 195 -3.65 12.11 -2.89
N PRO A 196 -2.91 11.94 -4.00
CA PRO A 196 -1.46 12.09 -4.03
C PRO A 196 -0.89 13.41 -3.52
N LEU A 197 -1.63 14.51 -3.49
CA LEU A 197 -1.17 15.70 -2.78
C LEU A 197 -0.99 15.41 -1.28
N ASN A 198 -1.88 14.64 -0.66
CA ASN A 198 -1.70 14.20 0.72
C ASN A 198 -0.42 13.38 0.89
N THR A 199 -0.08 12.54 -0.09
CA THR A 199 1.17 11.75 -0.10
C THR A 199 2.40 12.65 -0.17
N ILE A 200 2.45 13.60 -1.10
CA ILE A 200 3.59 14.52 -1.24
C ILE A 200 3.80 15.31 0.06
N PHE A 201 2.73 15.84 0.64
CA PHE A 201 2.81 16.58 1.90
C PHE A 201 3.14 15.68 3.10
N ALA A 202 2.77 14.40 3.07
CA ALA A 202 3.25 13.43 4.05
C ALA A 202 4.77 13.24 3.97
N LEU A 203 5.34 13.14 2.76
CA LEU A 203 6.80 13.05 2.59
C LEU A 203 7.52 14.31 3.09
N VAL A 204 6.97 15.50 2.81
CA VAL A 204 7.51 16.77 3.30
C VAL A 204 7.44 16.86 4.83
N LYS A 205 6.35 16.36 5.42
CA LYS A 205 6.23 16.27 6.89
C LYS A 205 7.25 15.32 7.50
N LEU A 206 7.64 14.23 6.84
CA LEU A 206 8.70 13.35 7.36
C LEU A 206 10.04 14.08 7.49
N GLN A 207 10.39 14.94 6.53
CA GLN A 207 11.61 15.75 6.63
C GLN A 207 11.55 16.77 7.79
N VAL A 208 10.34 17.22 8.15
CA VAL A 208 10.15 18.23 9.20
C VAL A 208 10.00 17.64 10.60
N TYR A 209 9.29 16.51 10.72
CA TYR A 209 8.87 15.92 11.99
C TYR A 209 9.45 14.53 12.22
N GLY A 210 9.85 13.81 11.16
CA GLY A 210 10.40 12.46 11.22
C GLY A 210 11.85 12.38 11.69
N GLY A 211 12.56 13.51 11.72
CA GLY A 211 13.97 13.54 12.09
C GLY A 211 14.91 12.95 11.03
N TYR A 212 14.40 12.68 9.83
CA TYR A 212 15.19 12.21 8.70
C TYR A 212 15.86 13.37 7.99
N SER A 213 17.15 13.21 7.69
CA SER A 213 17.92 14.15 6.88
C SER A 213 17.49 14.12 5.41
N SER A 214 16.96 12.99 4.93
CA SER A 214 16.46 12.84 3.57
C SER A 214 15.39 11.77 3.37
N LEU A 215 14.85 11.70 2.16
CA LEU A 215 13.91 10.64 1.78
C LEU A 215 14.57 9.27 1.72
N THR A 216 15.83 9.19 1.28
CA THR A 216 16.61 7.94 1.26
C THR A 216 16.66 7.33 2.66
N GLU A 217 17.03 8.13 3.67
CA GLU A 217 17.10 7.69 5.06
C GLU A 217 15.70 7.26 5.57
N ALA A 218 14.65 7.99 5.21
CA ALA A 218 13.29 7.66 5.60
C ALA A 218 12.80 6.33 5.01
N VAL A 219 13.18 6.05 3.75
CA VAL A 219 12.87 4.80 3.04
C VAL A 219 13.64 3.63 3.66
N GLU A 220 14.94 3.79 3.89
CA GLU A 220 15.79 2.76 4.52
C GLU A 220 15.37 2.44 5.96
N ALA A 221 14.79 3.40 6.66
CA ALA A 221 14.26 3.22 8.01
C ALA A 221 12.90 2.51 8.06
N LEU A 222 12.27 2.20 6.92
CA LEU A 222 11.04 1.42 6.89
C LEU A 222 11.29 -0.01 7.37
N PRO A 223 10.34 -0.62 8.10
CA PRO A 223 10.41 -2.05 8.37
C PRO A 223 10.47 -2.85 7.08
N ALA A 224 11.44 -3.75 6.99
CA ALA A 224 11.67 -4.59 5.82
C ALA A 224 10.49 -5.55 5.59
N PHE A 225 9.85 -5.43 4.44
CA PHE A 225 8.80 -6.32 3.96
C PHE A 225 8.92 -6.45 2.45
N THR A 226 8.72 -7.66 1.96
CA THR A 226 8.63 -7.96 0.55
C THR A 226 7.21 -8.40 0.22
N THR A 227 6.55 -7.66 -0.68
CA THR A 227 5.13 -7.84 -1.01
C THR A 227 4.96 -8.01 -2.51
N THR A 228 4.10 -8.92 -2.95
CA THR A 228 3.67 -9.00 -4.36
C THR A 228 2.91 -7.73 -4.76
N SER A 229 3.23 -7.09 -5.89
CA SER A 229 2.38 -5.99 -6.39
C SER A 229 1.10 -6.55 -6.98
N ALA A 230 -0.04 -5.89 -6.71
CA ALA A 230 -1.34 -6.28 -7.26
C ALA A 230 -1.40 -6.18 -8.80
N PHE A 231 -0.43 -5.51 -9.42
CA PHE A 231 -0.36 -5.28 -10.87
C PHE A 231 0.60 -6.23 -11.57
N GLU A 232 1.43 -6.97 -10.83
CA GLU A 232 2.31 -8.00 -11.40
C GLU A 232 1.50 -9.13 -12.07
N PRO A 233 1.99 -9.71 -13.19
CA PRO A 233 1.31 -10.83 -13.84
C PRO A 233 1.09 -12.03 -12.91
N GLU A 234 2.04 -12.30 -12.02
CA GLU A 234 2.00 -13.41 -11.06
C GLU A 234 0.95 -13.20 -9.94
N ALA A 235 0.48 -11.96 -9.73
CA ALA A 235 -0.60 -11.64 -8.81
C ALA A 235 -1.99 -11.90 -9.40
N LYS A 236 -2.09 -12.26 -10.70
CA LYS A 236 -3.35 -12.46 -11.41
C LYS A 236 -3.54 -13.93 -11.78
N MET A 237 -4.76 -14.42 -11.61
CA MET A 237 -5.19 -15.77 -11.92
C MET A 237 -6.56 -15.76 -12.60
N GLN A 238 -6.83 -16.82 -13.37
CA GLN A 238 -8.15 -17.15 -13.90
C GLN A 238 -8.64 -18.38 -13.15
N ILE A 239 -9.83 -18.31 -12.53
CA ILE A 239 -10.40 -19.40 -11.70
C ILE A 239 -11.57 -20.12 -12.40
N GLY A 240 -11.75 -19.91 -13.70
CA GLY A 240 -12.87 -20.48 -14.44
C GLY A 240 -14.23 -19.95 -13.97
N SER A 241 -15.22 -20.85 -13.87
CA SER A 241 -16.61 -20.53 -13.52
C SER A 241 -16.99 -20.82 -12.07
N ILE A 242 -16.04 -21.22 -11.23
CA ILE A 242 -16.30 -21.54 -9.82
C ILE A 242 -16.78 -20.29 -9.06
N SER A 243 -17.74 -20.47 -8.16
CA SER A 243 -18.16 -19.37 -7.27
C SER A 243 -17.09 -19.07 -6.22
N HIS A 244 -16.96 -17.82 -5.77
CA HIS A 244 -16.00 -17.47 -4.72
C HIS A 244 -16.29 -18.20 -3.40
N ALA A 245 -17.57 -18.46 -3.09
CA ALA A 245 -17.97 -19.20 -1.90
C ALA A 245 -17.45 -20.65 -1.94
N GLU A 246 -17.63 -21.33 -3.08
CA GLU A 246 -17.15 -22.68 -3.31
C GLU A 246 -15.63 -22.76 -3.34
N LEU A 247 -14.97 -21.82 -4.04
CA LEU A 247 -13.51 -21.71 -4.08
C LEU A 247 -12.93 -21.61 -2.67
N LYS A 248 -13.44 -20.70 -1.84
CA LYS A 248 -12.99 -20.52 -0.46
C LYS A 248 -13.26 -21.77 0.38
N ALA A 249 -14.42 -22.39 0.24
CA ALA A 249 -14.75 -23.64 0.96
C ALA A 249 -13.84 -24.82 0.57
N ASN A 250 -13.39 -24.89 -0.69
CA ASN A 250 -12.40 -25.86 -1.12
C ASN A 250 -11.00 -25.51 -0.61
N TYR A 251 -10.62 -24.24 -0.69
CA TYR A 251 -9.34 -23.74 -0.19
C TYR A 251 -9.17 -24.04 1.30
N GLU A 252 -10.19 -23.80 2.14
CA GLU A 252 -10.19 -24.11 3.58
C GLU A 252 -10.00 -25.61 3.90
N LYS A 253 -10.36 -26.52 2.97
CA LYS A 253 -10.09 -27.96 3.14
C LYS A 253 -8.66 -28.32 2.76
N ILE A 254 -8.10 -27.64 1.76
CA ILE A 254 -6.80 -27.96 1.18
C ILE A 254 -5.66 -27.31 1.98
N PHE A 255 -5.84 -26.05 2.40
CA PHE A 255 -4.80 -25.27 3.07
C PHE A 255 -4.23 -25.96 4.32
N PRO A 256 -5.02 -26.44 5.30
CA PRO A 256 -4.49 -27.04 6.52
C PRO A 256 -3.62 -28.26 6.22
N ALA A 257 -4.08 -29.14 5.33
CA ALA A 257 -3.34 -30.33 4.94
C ALA A 257 -2.05 -29.97 4.19
N SER A 258 -2.05 -28.89 3.39
CA SER A 258 -0.85 -28.41 2.73
C SER A 258 0.14 -27.76 3.70
N PHE A 259 -0.35 -27.00 4.68
CA PHE A 259 0.49 -26.40 5.72
C PHE A 259 1.18 -27.50 6.53
N ASP A 260 0.44 -28.53 6.94
CA ASP A 260 0.99 -29.66 7.72
C ASP A 260 2.10 -30.40 6.98
N LYS A 261 1.95 -30.61 5.67
CA LYS A 261 2.99 -31.23 4.83
C LYS A 261 4.26 -30.39 4.71
N ARG A 262 4.14 -29.06 4.75
CA ARG A 262 5.25 -28.11 4.62
C ARG A 262 5.72 -27.55 5.95
N ARG A 263 5.17 -28.02 7.08
CA ARG A 263 5.37 -27.39 8.40
C ARG A 263 6.85 -27.26 8.78
N ASP A 264 7.64 -28.30 8.57
CA ASP A 264 9.05 -28.30 8.93
C ASP A 264 9.87 -27.34 8.05
N GLU A 265 9.64 -27.38 6.73
CA GLU A 265 10.21 -26.45 5.74
C GLU A 265 9.87 -25.00 6.08
N LEU A 266 8.57 -24.71 6.27
CA LEU A 266 8.07 -23.36 6.59
C LEU A 266 8.69 -22.80 7.87
N LYS A 267 8.89 -23.66 8.87
CA LYS A 267 9.54 -23.29 10.13
C LYS A 267 11.03 -23.06 9.96
N SER A 268 11.75 -23.95 9.27
CA SER A 268 13.21 -23.86 9.15
C SER A 268 13.67 -22.75 8.22
N GLU A 269 12.95 -22.53 7.12
CA GLU A 269 13.34 -21.57 6.07
C GLU A 269 12.80 -20.17 6.34
N TYR A 270 11.55 -20.06 6.83
CA TYR A 270 10.85 -18.77 6.95
C TYR A 270 10.45 -18.42 8.38
N GLY A 271 10.71 -19.30 9.36
CA GLY A 271 10.31 -19.08 10.75
C GLY A 271 8.80 -19.18 11.01
N ILE A 272 8.03 -19.70 10.04
CA ILE A 272 6.57 -19.81 10.13
C ILE A 272 6.22 -21.06 10.95
N THR A 273 5.52 -20.85 12.07
CA THR A 273 5.16 -21.88 13.03
C THR A 273 3.66 -22.16 13.14
N GLY A 274 2.83 -21.23 12.65
CA GLY A 274 1.38 -21.36 12.71
C GLY A 274 0.68 -20.49 11.68
N TRP A 275 -0.65 -20.51 11.73
CA TRP A 275 -1.48 -19.70 10.85
C TRP A 275 -2.89 -19.51 11.43
N TYR A 276 -3.59 -18.49 10.93
CA TYR A 276 -5.03 -18.30 11.13
C TYR A 276 -5.65 -17.64 9.89
N GLU A 277 -6.97 -17.78 9.72
CA GLU A 277 -7.70 -17.21 8.58
C GLU A 277 -8.49 -15.97 8.98
N VAL A 278 -8.51 -14.96 8.11
CA VAL A 278 -9.34 -13.76 8.24
C VAL A 278 -10.14 -13.54 6.96
N ASN A 279 -11.45 -13.36 7.11
CA ASN A 279 -12.37 -13.01 6.04
C ASN A 279 -12.81 -11.55 6.15
N TYR A 280 -12.75 -10.81 5.04
CA TYR A 280 -13.12 -9.40 4.98
C TYR A 280 -14.43 -9.19 4.22
N GLU A 281 -15.38 -8.48 4.82
CA GLU A 281 -16.68 -8.12 4.23
C GLU A 281 -17.09 -6.70 4.68
N GLY A 282 -17.05 -5.74 3.77
CA GLY A 282 -17.29 -4.33 4.11
C GLY A 282 -16.27 -3.81 5.15
N THR A 283 -16.75 -3.30 6.29
CA THR A 283 -15.92 -2.83 7.41
C THR A 283 -15.49 -3.96 8.36
N LEU A 284 -15.99 -5.18 8.16
CA LEU A 284 -15.76 -6.30 9.06
C LEU A 284 -14.55 -7.14 8.64
N ALA A 285 -13.74 -7.50 9.63
CA ALA A 285 -12.75 -8.57 9.55
C ALA A 285 -13.15 -9.67 10.54
N ARG A 286 -13.33 -10.90 10.06
CA ARG A 286 -13.74 -12.05 10.86
C ARG A 286 -12.65 -13.11 10.85
N GLU A 287 -12.07 -13.37 12.01
CA GLU A 287 -11.11 -14.44 12.19
C GLU A 287 -11.83 -15.78 12.35
N GLY A 288 -11.46 -16.75 11.53
CA GLY A 288 -11.94 -18.12 11.61
C GLY A 288 -12.13 -18.78 10.26
N VAL A 289 -12.19 -20.12 10.31
CA VAL A 289 -12.34 -21.00 9.14
C VAL A 289 -13.77 -21.51 9.06
N GLY A 290 -14.33 -21.52 7.85
CA GLY A 290 -15.62 -22.11 7.55
C GLY A 290 -16.74 -21.07 7.34
N PRO A 291 -17.95 -21.55 7.03
CA PRO A 291 -19.03 -20.70 6.53
C PRO A 291 -19.58 -19.71 7.57
N TYR A 292 -19.36 -19.93 8.87
CA TYR A 292 -19.82 -19.01 9.94
C TYR A 292 -19.05 -17.68 9.96
N TYR A 293 -17.86 -17.65 9.37
CA TYR A 293 -17.00 -16.47 9.34
C TYR A 293 -17.12 -15.67 8.04
N ARG A 294 -18.09 -16.04 7.19
CA ARG A 294 -18.39 -15.39 5.90
C ARG A 294 -19.90 -15.20 5.76
N SER A 295 -20.33 -14.31 4.87
CA SER A 295 -21.75 -14.04 4.64
C SER A 295 -22.05 -13.69 3.17
N GLY A 296 -23.33 -13.72 2.80
CA GLY A 296 -23.77 -13.32 1.46
C GLY A 296 -23.04 -14.03 0.31
N ARG A 297 -22.55 -13.23 -0.66
CA ARG A 297 -21.83 -13.73 -1.85
C ARG A 297 -20.37 -14.10 -1.59
N GLN A 298 -19.83 -13.77 -0.41
CA GLN A 298 -18.47 -14.11 0.00
C GLN A 298 -17.37 -13.63 -0.96
N THR A 299 -17.62 -12.50 -1.64
CA THR A 299 -16.74 -11.93 -2.66
C THR A 299 -15.56 -11.14 -2.10
N GLY A 300 -15.59 -10.81 -0.81
CA GLY A 300 -14.52 -10.08 -0.14
C GLY A 300 -13.24 -10.90 0.01
N GLY A 301 -12.18 -10.28 0.54
CA GLY A 301 -10.87 -10.90 0.64
C GLY A 301 -10.85 -12.06 1.65
N LEU A 302 -10.09 -13.12 1.33
CA LEU A 302 -9.67 -14.12 2.31
C LEU A 302 -8.16 -13.97 2.51
N LYS A 303 -7.73 -13.93 3.77
CA LYS A 303 -6.32 -13.85 4.14
C LYS A 303 -5.95 -15.00 5.06
N ILE A 304 -4.86 -15.67 4.75
CA ILE A 304 -4.17 -16.53 5.70
C ILE A 304 -3.02 -15.74 6.31
N MET A 305 -3.10 -15.48 7.60
CA MET A 305 -2.01 -14.93 8.38
C MET A 305 -1.08 -16.06 8.79
N LEU A 306 0.22 -15.89 8.55
CA LEU A 306 1.27 -16.86 8.85
C LEU A 306 2.08 -16.34 10.05
N THR A 307 2.09 -17.12 11.12
CA THR A 307 2.60 -16.69 12.43
C THR A 307 3.96 -17.30 12.73
N GLY A 308 4.87 -16.46 13.24
CA GLY A 308 6.12 -16.91 13.83
C GLY A 308 5.95 -17.20 15.32
N ALA A 309 7.07 -17.32 16.03
CA ALA A 309 7.07 -17.69 17.45
C ALA A 309 6.34 -16.69 18.37
N SER A 310 6.31 -15.40 18.01
CA SER A 310 5.76 -14.34 18.86
C SER A 310 4.90 -13.31 18.14
N LYS A 311 4.85 -13.33 16.81
CA LYS A 311 4.18 -12.31 15.99
C LYS A 311 3.84 -12.88 14.61
N ASP A 312 2.94 -12.19 13.91
CA ASP A 312 2.64 -12.47 12.51
C ASP A 312 3.80 -12.02 11.64
N ILE A 313 4.26 -12.86 10.70
CA ILE A 313 5.47 -12.60 9.90
C ILE A 313 5.26 -12.68 8.39
N ALA A 314 4.16 -13.30 7.94
CA ALA A 314 3.76 -13.28 6.55
C ALA A 314 2.23 -13.35 6.40
N PHE A 315 1.71 -13.08 5.20
CA PHE A 315 0.35 -13.48 4.84
C PHE A 315 0.26 -13.95 3.39
N LEU A 316 -0.77 -14.75 3.13
CA LEU A 316 -1.30 -15.03 1.79
C LEU A 316 -2.67 -14.36 1.70
N TRP A 317 -2.95 -13.67 0.61
CA TRP A 317 -4.22 -12.99 0.42
C TRP A 317 -4.81 -13.30 -0.95
N MET A 318 -6.13 -13.41 -1.04
CA MET A 318 -6.83 -13.59 -2.30
C MET A 318 -8.20 -12.91 -2.35
N ARG A 319 -8.59 -12.47 -3.56
CA ARG A 319 -9.92 -11.91 -3.84
C ARG A 319 -10.19 -11.84 -5.33
N GLY A 320 -11.44 -12.06 -5.75
CA GLY A 320 -11.86 -11.67 -7.10
C GLY A 320 -11.87 -10.16 -7.27
N SER A 321 -11.37 -9.67 -8.40
CA SER A 321 -11.37 -8.23 -8.68
C SER A 321 -12.81 -7.73 -8.93
N GLY A 322 -13.13 -6.55 -8.38
CA GLY A 322 -14.45 -5.92 -8.58
C GLY A 322 -14.55 -5.12 -9.88
N THR A 323 -13.41 -4.82 -10.51
CA THR A 323 -13.31 -3.97 -11.70
C THR A 323 -12.85 -4.71 -12.95
N GLU A 324 -12.33 -5.92 -12.80
CA GLU A 324 -11.73 -6.72 -13.87
C GLU A 324 -12.10 -8.19 -13.68
N PRO A 325 -12.26 -8.99 -14.75
CA PRO A 325 -12.52 -10.43 -14.65
C PRO A 325 -11.22 -11.21 -14.33
N VAL A 326 -10.61 -10.92 -13.19
CA VAL A 326 -9.38 -11.57 -12.71
C VAL A 326 -9.51 -11.92 -11.23
N PHE A 327 -8.88 -13.02 -10.82
CA PHE A 327 -8.71 -13.38 -9.42
C PHE A 327 -7.32 -12.96 -8.96
N ARG A 328 -7.24 -12.18 -7.89
CA ARG A 328 -5.98 -11.64 -7.37
C ARG A 328 -5.46 -12.51 -6.23
N VAL A 329 -4.16 -12.73 -6.22
CA VAL A 329 -3.40 -13.38 -5.15
C VAL A 329 -2.20 -12.51 -4.77
N MET A 330 -1.81 -12.54 -3.51
CA MET A 330 -0.68 -11.76 -2.99
C MET A 330 -0.01 -12.53 -1.85
N ALA A 331 1.31 -12.42 -1.77
CA ALA A 331 2.08 -12.77 -0.59
C ALA A 331 2.77 -11.52 -0.03
N ASP A 332 2.91 -11.47 1.29
CA ASP A 332 3.68 -10.48 2.03
C ASP A 332 4.50 -11.23 3.07
N ILE A 333 5.78 -10.91 3.21
CA ILE A 333 6.67 -11.54 4.20
C ILE A 333 7.64 -10.49 4.76
N GLU A 334 7.87 -10.55 6.07
CA GLU A 334 8.85 -9.73 6.75
C GLU A 334 10.26 -10.05 6.26
N GLY A 335 11.04 -9.02 5.92
CA GLY A 335 12.36 -9.13 5.31
C GLY A 335 12.41 -8.72 3.84
N ASN A 336 13.61 -8.82 3.25
CA ASN A 336 13.91 -8.38 1.88
C ASN A 336 14.10 -9.57 0.91
N ASP A 337 13.71 -10.78 1.33
CA ASP A 337 13.88 -11.99 0.54
C ASP A 337 12.75 -12.15 -0.49
N ARG A 338 13.06 -11.76 -1.74
CA ARG A 338 12.13 -11.87 -2.88
C ARG A 338 11.88 -13.31 -3.29
N GLU A 339 12.83 -14.22 -3.08
CA GLU A 339 12.64 -15.63 -3.39
C GLU A 339 11.69 -16.28 -2.40
N ALA A 340 11.83 -15.99 -1.11
CA ALA A 340 10.89 -16.43 -0.07
C ALA A 340 9.46 -15.94 -0.36
N MET A 341 9.29 -14.65 -0.67
CA MET A 341 7.98 -14.09 -1.06
C MET A 341 7.39 -14.83 -2.28
N ARG A 342 8.21 -15.06 -3.30
CA ARG A 342 7.78 -15.76 -4.52
C ARG A 342 7.38 -17.21 -4.24
N THR A 343 8.12 -17.94 -3.42
CA THR A 343 7.78 -19.30 -3.00
C THR A 343 6.45 -19.36 -2.27
N LEU A 344 6.16 -18.38 -1.42
CA LEU A 344 4.84 -18.26 -0.76
C LEU A 344 3.73 -17.93 -1.76
N LEU A 345 3.98 -17.04 -2.73
CA LEU A 345 3.02 -16.71 -3.78
C LEU A 345 2.73 -17.93 -4.68
N ASP A 346 3.75 -18.66 -5.11
CA ASP A 346 3.60 -19.85 -5.95
C ASP A 346 2.84 -20.96 -5.22
N TRP A 347 3.09 -21.13 -3.91
CA TRP A 347 2.29 -22.00 -3.07
C TRP A 347 0.83 -21.56 -3.03
N GLN A 348 0.56 -20.27 -2.80
CA GLN A 348 -0.79 -19.74 -2.82
C GLN A 348 -1.50 -19.98 -4.15
N ARG A 349 -0.81 -19.74 -5.26
CA ARG A 349 -1.32 -19.97 -6.62
C ARG A 349 -1.69 -21.44 -6.83
N ALA A 350 -0.82 -22.37 -6.41
CA ALA A 350 -1.10 -23.80 -6.51
C ALA A 350 -2.34 -24.21 -5.69
N LEU A 351 -2.48 -23.68 -4.47
CA LEU A 351 -3.64 -23.93 -3.63
C LEU A 351 -4.94 -23.38 -4.22
N VAL A 352 -4.90 -22.17 -4.77
CA VAL A 352 -6.04 -21.56 -5.46
C VAL A 352 -6.42 -22.35 -6.71
N ALA A 353 -5.45 -22.80 -7.50
CA ALA A 353 -5.68 -23.64 -8.68
C ALA A 353 -6.35 -24.98 -8.30
N MET A 354 -5.81 -25.67 -7.30
CA MET A 354 -6.42 -26.91 -6.78
C MET A 354 -7.83 -26.68 -6.25
N ALA A 355 -8.06 -25.58 -5.52
CA ALA A 355 -9.39 -25.23 -4.99
C ALA A 355 -10.40 -24.88 -6.10
N ALA A 356 -9.93 -24.31 -7.20
CA ALA A 356 -10.72 -23.98 -8.39
C ALA A 356 -10.93 -25.18 -9.34
N GLY A 357 -10.13 -26.25 -9.19
CA GLY A 357 -10.19 -27.43 -10.06
C GLY A 357 -9.57 -27.22 -11.44
N ILE A 358 -8.49 -26.42 -11.53
CA ILE A 358 -7.77 -26.08 -12.76
C ILE A 358 -6.32 -26.57 -12.78
#